data_AF-X6KZ54-F1
#
_entry.id   AF-X6KZ54-F1
#
_cell.length_a   1.000
_cell.length_b   1.000
_cell.length_c   1.000
_cell.angle_alpha   90.00
_cell.angle_beta   90.00
_cell.angle_gamma   90.00
#
_symmetry.space_group_name_H-M   'P 1'
#
loop_
_entity.id
_entity.type
_entity.pdbx_description
1 polymer ?
#
loop_
_entity_poly.entity_id
_entity_poly.type
_entity_poly.pdbx_seq_one_letter_code
_entity_poly.pdbx_strand_id
1 'polypeptide(L)'
;MSILADLLNTVFERRYRFGLARQDDRPFEDLTADLIGATGEVTGQAVARQLLDRYEGWSDEDRLAFFRHLATAMDVQPEAVRAALAAYEEAPGKASYRAFAAAAEPPRQELIRRLNMVPGATHLLVRMRADLLRLGRGEEALMALDLDFRHLFASWFNRGFLVLRPISWESPAAILEKIIAYEAVHAIDSWDDLRRRLQPADRRCFAFFHPAMPDEPLIFVEVALTQGVATSVQALLAEDRTLRAADQADTANFYSISNCQAGLAGISFGNSLIKQVAADLSQALPGLKTFVTLSPMPGFRRWLADQGLDRDDMTETQQRQLGAHYLTRAKRGDGQPLDPVARFHLGNGALVHALNAGADTSPKGLKQSHGLMVNYLYDLARVSQNHERFAAAQEVAMSGEVRGLTSAAESALKETTE
;
A
#
# COMPACT_ATOMS: atom_id res chain seq x y z
N MET A 1 26.56 -3.19 10.81
CA MET A 1 25.25 -3.86 10.88
C MET A 1 24.79 -3.83 12.33
N SER A 2 23.52 -3.50 12.58
CA SER A 2 22.97 -3.28 13.92
C SER A 2 22.64 -4.61 14.61
N ILE A 3 22.80 -4.71 15.94
CA ILE A 3 22.35 -5.84 16.77
C ILE A 3 20.87 -6.18 16.49
N LEU A 4 20.05 -5.18 16.16
CA LEU A 4 18.66 -5.37 15.76
C LEU A 4 18.54 -6.18 14.46
N ALA A 5 19.40 -5.95 13.48
CA ALA A 5 19.39 -6.68 12.21
C ALA A 5 19.77 -8.16 12.39
N ASP A 6 20.72 -8.46 13.27
CA ASP A 6 21.14 -9.84 13.58
C ASP A 6 20.06 -10.59 14.40
N LEU A 7 19.41 -9.90 15.34
CA LEU A 7 18.30 -10.43 16.15
C LEU A 7 17.04 -10.64 15.30
N LEU A 8 16.80 -9.74 14.34
CA LEU A 8 15.76 -9.91 13.35
C LEU A 8 16.09 -11.10 12.43
N ASN A 9 17.31 -11.24 11.91
CA ASN A 9 17.71 -12.39 11.09
C ASN A 9 17.47 -13.74 11.78
N THR A 10 17.70 -13.83 13.09
CA THR A 10 17.37 -15.04 13.88
C THR A 10 15.86 -15.29 14.01
N VAL A 11 15.02 -14.25 13.94
CA VAL A 11 13.56 -14.38 13.84
C VAL A 11 13.15 -14.80 12.42
N PHE A 12 13.78 -14.24 11.38
CA PHE A 12 13.56 -14.61 9.96
C PHE A 12 13.89 -16.10 9.71
N GLU A 13 14.87 -16.69 10.42
CA GLU A 13 15.29 -18.09 10.22
C GLU A 13 14.41 -19.15 10.91
N ARG A 14 13.45 -18.78 11.77
CA ARG A 14 12.54 -19.76 12.39
C ARG A 14 11.54 -20.32 11.38
N ARG A 15 11.99 -21.30 10.60
CA ARG A 15 11.13 -22.18 9.80
C ARG A 15 10.35 -23.09 10.75
N TYR A 16 9.13 -22.70 11.06
CA TYR A 16 8.21 -23.59 11.75
C TYR A 16 7.74 -24.68 10.78
N ARG A 17 8.30 -25.89 10.91
CA ARG A 17 7.74 -27.10 10.31
C ARG A 17 6.67 -27.65 11.24
N PHE A 18 5.48 -27.86 10.70
CA PHE A 18 4.27 -28.06 11.49
C PHE A 18 3.63 -29.42 11.22
N GLY A 19 3.25 -30.13 12.29
CA GLY A 19 2.40 -31.33 12.22
C GLY A 19 0.91 -30.96 12.17
N LEU A 20 0.07 -31.84 11.61
CA LEU A 20 -1.38 -31.68 11.49
C LEU A 20 -2.04 -31.54 12.86
N ALA A 21 -2.83 -30.48 13.07
CA ALA A 21 -3.75 -30.41 14.20
C ALA A 21 -4.85 -31.47 14.02
N ARG A 22 -5.39 -32.00 15.13
CA ARG A 22 -6.52 -32.93 15.10
C ARG A 22 -7.73 -32.20 14.50
N GLN A 23 -8.38 -32.78 13.49
CA GLN A 23 -9.57 -32.19 12.86
C GLN A 23 -10.70 -32.03 13.88
N ASP A 24 -11.30 -30.84 13.91
CA ASP A 24 -12.47 -30.48 14.71
C ASP A 24 -13.55 -29.98 13.74
N ASP A 25 -14.60 -30.78 13.58
CA ASP A 25 -15.68 -30.56 12.59
C ASP A 25 -16.81 -29.68 13.13
N ARG A 26 -16.67 -29.11 14.33
CA ARG A 26 -17.68 -28.21 14.90
C ARG A 26 -17.92 -26.97 14.02
N PRO A 27 -19.09 -26.33 14.07
CA PRO A 27 -19.32 -25.05 13.39
C PRO A 27 -18.27 -24.01 13.79
N PHE A 28 -17.91 -23.08 12.88
CA PHE A 28 -16.90 -22.07 13.20
C PHE A 28 -17.36 -21.14 14.32
N GLU A 29 -18.67 -21.01 14.54
CA GLU A 29 -19.30 -20.26 15.60
C GLU A 29 -18.92 -20.80 16.98
N ASP A 30 -18.84 -22.12 17.12
CA ASP A 30 -18.41 -22.76 18.36
C ASP A 30 -16.90 -22.54 18.58
N LEU A 31 -16.11 -22.62 17.50
CA LEU A 31 -14.66 -22.38 17.57
C LEU A 31 -14.32 -20.91 17.90
N THR A 32 -15.06 -19.94 17.35
CA THR A 32 -14.86 -18.52 17.68
C THR A 32 -15.26 -18.23 19.12
N ALA A 33 -16.37 -18.80 19.60
CA ALA A 33 -16.80 -18.68 20.99
C ALA A 33 -15.79 -19.30 21.96
N ASP A 34 -15.32 -20.52 21.69
CA ASP A 34 -14.28 -21.19 22.47
C ASP A 34 -12.97 -20.40 22.48
N LEU A 35 -12.57 -19.86 21.32
CA LEU A 35 -11.33 -19.10 21.22
C LEU A 35 -11.37 -17.83 22.06
N ILE A 36 -12.50 -17.10 22.06
CA ILE A 36 -12.67 -15.90 22.89
C ILE A 36 -12.78 -16.28 24.38
N GLY A 37 -13.49 -17.37 24.69
CA GLY A 37 -13.68 -17.86 26.06
C GLY A 37 -12.46 -18.54 26.68
N ALA A 38 -11.46 -18.92 25.88
CA ALA A 38 -10.27 -19.62 26.36
C ALA A 38 -9.49 -18.80 27.40
N THR A 39 -9.24 -19.40 28.56
CA THR A 39 -8.41 -18.83 29.64
C THR A 39 -6.97 -19.33 29.62
N GLY A 40 -6.71 -20.46 28.92
CA GLY A 40 -5.39 -21.06 28.78
C GLY A 40 -4.74 -20.74 27.42
N GLU A 41 -3.45 -20.37 27.43
CA GLU A 41 -2.70 -20.02 26.22
C GLU A 41 -2.57 -21.20 25.25
N VAL A 42 -2.29 -22.40 25.78
CA VAL A 42 -2.11 -23.62 24.98
C VAL A 42 -3.41 -24.06 24.30
N THR A 43 -4.53 -24.00 25.02
CA THR A 43 -5.84 -24.38 24.47
C THR A 43 -6.33 -23.35 23.46
N GLY A 44 -6.16 -22.05 23.73
CA GLY A 44 -6.48 -20.99 22.78
C GLY A 44 -5.68 -21.08 21.48
N GLN A 45 -4.37 -21.34 21.55
CA GLN A 45 -3.54 -21.50 20.34
C GLN A 45 -3.97 -22.71 19.50
N ALA A 46 -4.37 -23.82 20.12
CA ALA A 46 -4.84 -25.00 19.39
C ALA A 46 -6.14 -24.72 18.61
N VAL A 47 -7.11 -24.05 19.25
CA VAL A 47 -8.39 -23.67 18.61
C VAL A 47 -8.16 -22.65 17.49
N ALA A 48 -7.36 -21.61 17.76
CA ALA A 48 -7.01 -20.60 16.75
C ALA A 48 -6.39 -21.24 15.50
N ARG A 49 -5.50 -22.21 15.70
CA ARG A 49 -4.86 -22.93 14.61
C ARG A 49 -5.85 -23.76 13.80
N GLN A 50 -6.72 -24.52 14.47
CA GLN A 50 -7.77 -25.28 13.77
C GLN A 50 -8.66 -24.39 12.91
N LEU A 51 -9.03 -23.21 13.44
CA LEU A 51 -9.85 -22.25 12.71
C LEU A 51 -9.11 -21.71 11.47
N LEU A 52 -7.82 -21.38 11.57
CA LEU A 52 -7.01 -20.93 10.43
C LEU A 52 -6.82 -22.03 9.38
N ASP A 53 -6.47 -23.24 9.80
CA ASP A 53 -6.28 -24.39 8.90
C ASP A 53 -7.58 -24.68 8.12
N ARG A 54 -8.74 -24.56 8.76
CA ARG A 54 -10.05 -24.71 8.10
C ARG A 54 -10.38 -23.56 7.16
N TYR A 55 -10.10 -22.33 7.57
CA TYR A 55 -10.32 -21.14 6.75
C TYR A 55 -9.61 -21.24 5.39
N GLU A 56 -8.38 -21.77 5.36
CA GLU A 56 -7.64 -21.95 4.10
C GLU A 56 -8.34 -22.93 3.14
N GLY A 57 -9.01 -23.96 3.68
CA GLY A 57 -9.74 -24.96 2.90
C GLY A 57 -11.16 -24.56 2.50
N TRP A 58 -11.67 -23.43 3.00
CA TRP A 58 -13.05 -22.98 2.75
C TRP A 58 -13.28 -22.46 1.33
N SER A 59 -14.50 -22.67 0.84
CA SER A 59 -15.01 -22.03 -0.36
C SER A 59 -15.26 -20.54 -0.13
N ASP A 60 -15.46 -19.78 -1.21
CA ASP A 60 -15.82 -18.36 -1.10
C ASP A 60 -17.17 -18.16 -0.36
N GLU A 61 -18.10 -19.11 -0.49
CA GLU A 61 -19.38 -19.09 0.23
C GLU A 61 -19.18 -19.27 1.74
N ASP A 62 -18.36 -20.24 2.13
CA ASP A 62 -18.03 -20.50 3.54
C ASP A 62 -17.24 -19.31 4.16
N ARG A 63 -16.28 -18.74 3.42
CA ARG A 63 -15.54 -17.54 3.85
C ARG A 63 -16.46 -16.35 4.06
N LEU A 64 -17.41 -16.15 3.15
CA LEU A 64 -18.39 -15.07 3.27
C LEU A 64 -19.34 -15.30 4.45
N ALA A 65 -19.78 -16.54 4.69
CA ALA A 65 -20.57 -16.88 5.87
C ALA A 65 -19.81 -16.58 7.18
N PHE A 66 -18.52 -16.94 7.23
CA PHE A 66 -17.65 -16.59 8.36
C PHE A 66 -17.53 -15.07 8.56
N PHE A 67 -17.28 -14.31 7.49
CA PHE A 67 -17.19 -12.85 7.60
C PHE A 67 -18.49 -12.20 8.07
N ARG A 68 -19.64 -12.68 7.58
CA ARG A 68 -20.95 -12.21 8.04
C ARG A 68 -21.15 -12.51 9.52
N HIS A 69 -20.75 -13.70 9.99
CA HIS A 69 -20.77 -14.01 11.41
C HIS A 69 -19.90 -13.04 12.24
N LEU A 70 -18.66 -12.77 11.81
CA LEU A 70 -17.80 -11.78 12.50
C LEU A 70 -18.41 -10.38 12.51
N ALA A 71 -19.02 -9.97 11.40
CA ALA A 71 -19.60 -8.63 11.26
C ALA A 71 -20.87 -8.45 12.08
N THR A 72 -21.71 -9.49 12.23
CA THR A 72 -23.02 -9.37 12.89
C THR A 72 -23.05 -9.96 14.29
N ALA A 73 -22.59 -11.20 14.47
CA ALA A 73 -22.69 -11.91 15.74
C ALA A 73 -21.60 -11.49 16.74
N MET A 74 -20.47 -10.96 16.24
CA MET A 74 -19.34 -10.50 17.05
C MET A 74 -19.17 -8.97 17.04
N ASP A 75 -20.27 -8.24 16.88
CA ASP A 75 -20.31 -6.78 16.96
C ASP A 75 -20.42 -6.25 18.40
N VAL A 76 -20.23 -4.93 18.53
CA VAL A 76 -20.48 -4.21 19.78
C VAL A 76 -21.90 -4.47 20.25
N GLN A 77 -22.08 -4.63 21.57
CA GLN A 77 -23.38 -4.85 22.18
C GLN A 77 -23.95 -3.51 22.64
N PRO A 78 -24.91 -2.87 21.92
CA PRO A 78 -25.24 -1.47 22.14
C PRO A 78 -25.74 -1.18 23.56
N GLU A 79 -26.48 -2.10 24.17
CA GLU A 79 -26.95 -1.94 25.56
C GLU A 79 -25.81 -2.01 26.58
N ALA A 80 -24.83 -2.90 26.37
CA ALA A 80 -23.68 -2.98 27.25
C ALA A 80 -22.82 -1.71 27.14
N VAL A 81 -22.65 -1.18 25.93
CA VAL A 81 -21.95 0.11 25.69
C VAL A 81 -22.69 1.26 26.37
N ARG A 82 -24.02 1.37 26.20
CA ARG A 82 -24.84 2.41 26.84
C ARG A 82 -24.74 2.36 28.36
N ALA A 83 -24.86 1.18 28.95
CA ALA A 83 -24.77 1.00 30.40
C ALA A 83 -23.37 1.36 30.92
N ALA A 84 -22.31 0.93 30.24
CA ALA A 84 -20.93 1.23 30.64
C ALA A 84 -20.59 2.73 30.48
N LEU A 85 -21.13 3.40 29.45
CA LEU A 85 -20.98 4.84 29.26
C LEU A 85 -21.68 5.61 30.38
N ALA A 86 -22.93 5.27 30.71
CA ALA A 86 -23.67 5.92 31.79
C ALA A 86 -22.92 5.80 33.14
N ALA A 87 -22.36 4.62 33.44
CA ALA A 87 -21.55 4.42 34.64
C ALA A 87 -20.25 5.25 34.64
N TYR A 88 -19.66 5.48 33.46
CA TYR A 88 -18.50 6.35 33.31
C TYR A 88 -18.85 7.83 33.48
N GLU A 89 -20.00 8.27 32.97
CA GLU A 89 -20.50 9.63 33.14
C GLU A 89 -20.83 9.95 34.60
N GLU A 90 -21.44 9.00 35.33
CA GLU A 90 -21.78 9.16 36.75
C GLU A 90 -20.53 9.24 37.64
N ALA A 91 -19.52 8.39 37.38
CA ALA A 91 -18.30 8.33 38.19
C ALA A 91 -17.06 8.11 37.31
N PRO A 92 -16.50 9.18 36.69
CA PRO A 92 -15.30 9.08 35.87
C PRO A 92 -14.11 8.56 36.68
N GLY A 93 -13.57 7.40 36.31
CA GLY A 93 -12.46 6.78 37.02
C GLY A 93 -11.87 5.58 36.28
N LYS A 94 -10.75 5.04 36.79
CA LYS A 94 -10.02 3.93 36.15
C LYS A 94 -10.91 2.71 35.87
N ALA A 95 -11.78 2.35 36.82
CA ALA A 95 -12.64 1.18 36.71
C ALA A 95 -13.75 1.38 35.67
N SER A 96 -14.48 2.49 35.74
CA SER A 96 -15.57 2.83 34.82
C SER A 96 -15.06 3.08 33.40
N TYR A 97 -13.90 3.74 33.24
CA TYR A 97 -13.25 3.90 31.94
C TYR A 97 -12.87 2.56 31.32
N ARG A 98 -12.28 1.63 32.10
CA ARG A 98 -11.94 0.30 31.61
C ARG A 98 -13.18 -0.48 31.17
N ALA A 99 -14.26 -0.41 31.94
CA ALA A 99 -15.51 -1.07 31.59
C ALA A 99 -16.10 -0.51 30.28
N PHE A 100 -16.11 0.81 30.12
CA PHE A 100 -16.55 1.46 28.88
C PHE A 100 -15.68 1.06 27.69
N ALA A 101 -14.34 1.16 27.81
CA ALA A 101 -13.42 0.79 26.74
C ALA A 101 -13.57 -0.69 26.32
N ALA A 102 -13.75 -1.60 27.29
CA ALA A 102 -13.99 -3.02 27.01
C ALA A 102 -15.34 -3.27 26.35
N ALA A 103 -16.41 -2.56 26.74
CA ALA A 103 -17.72 -2.71 26.12
C ALA A 103 -17.76 -2.14 24.69
N ALA A 104 -16.99 -1.08 24.42
CA ALA A 104 -16.93 -0.40 23.13
C ALA A 104 -16.05 -1.13 22.08
N GLU A 105 -15.25 -2.11 22.50
CA GLU A 105 -14.45 -2.92 21.58
C GLU A 105 -15.24 -4.16 21.12
N PRO A 106 -15.45 -4.38 19.81
CA PRO A 106 -16.18 -5.54 19.34
C PRO A 106 -15.37 -6.83 19.58
N PRO A 107 -15.99 -7.95 20.01
CA PRO A 107 -15.30 -9.22 20.27
C PRO A 107 -14.43 -9.73 19.11
N ARG A 108 -14.77 -9.39 17.87
CA ARG A 108 -13.98 -9.75 16.68
C ARG A 108 -12.55 -9.17 16.68
N GLN A 109 -12.29 -8.03 17.32
CA GLN A 109 -10.91 -7.54 17.45
C GLN A 109 -10.05 -8.48 18.30
N GLU A 110 -10.61 -8.96 19.41
CA GLU A 110 -9.92 -9.93 20.26
C GLU A 110 -9.73 -11.27 19.54
N LEU A 111 -10.71 -11.71 18.76
CA LEU A 111 -10.58 -12.91 17.94
C LEU A 111 -9.37 -12.80 17.01
N ILE A 112 -9.29 -11.70 16.25
CA ILE A 112 -8.20 -11.46 15.29
C ILE A 112 -6.84 -11.40 16.01
N ARG A 113 -6.76 -10.79 17.20
CA ARG A 113 -5.54 -10.80 18.03
C ARG A 113 -5.14 -12.21 18.45
N ARG A 114 -6.09 -13.04 18.91
CA ARG A 114 -5.82 -14.44 19.30
C ARG A 114 -5.41 -15.30 18.12
N LEU A 115 -6.02 -15.10 16.95
CA LEU A 115 -5.58 -15.76 15.70
C LEU A 115 -4.12 -15.42 15.38
N ASN A 116 -3.72 -14.16 15.58
CA ASN A 116 -2.34 -13.72 15.32
C ASN A 116 -1.31 -14.24 16.33
N MET A 117 -1.74 -14.85 17.45
CA MET A 117 -0.83 -15.52 18.39
C MET A 117 -0.31 -16.86 17.84
N VAL A 118 -0.97 -17.43 16.82
CA VAL A 118 -0.50 -18.65 16.16
C VAL A 118 0.77 -18.29 15.36
N PRO A 119 1.91 -18.98 15.60
CA PRO A 119 3.15 -18.66 14.90
C PRO A 119 2.98 -18.74 13.37
N GLY A 120 3.34 -17.66 12.68
CA GLY A 120 3.19 -17.53 11.25
C GLY A 120 1.80 -17.07 10.78
N ALA A 121 0.79 -16.93 11.63
CA ALA A 121 -0.58 -16.60 11.18
C ALA A 121 -0.75 -15.20 10.58
N THR A 122 0.19 -14.27 10.78
CA THR A 122 0.09 -12.91 10.26
C THR A 122 -0.15 -12.87 8.74
N HIS A 123 0.54 -13.70 7.96
CA HIS A 123 0.31 -13.77 6.51
C HIS A 123 -1.08 -14.32 6.15
N LEU A 124 -1.60 -15.26 6.94
CA LEU A 124 -2.95 -15.80 6.76
C LEU A 124 -4.02 -14.74 7.06
N LEU A 125 -3.82 -13.93 8.10
CA LEU A 125 -4.72 -12.81 8.40
C LEU A 125 -4.69 -11.74 7.31
N VAL A 126 -3.51 -11.45 6.75
CA VAL A 126 -3.42 -10.55 5.58
C VAL A 126 -4.20 -11.12 4.39
N ARG A 127 -4.06 -12.42 4.09
CA ARG A 127 -4.85 -13.08 3.04
C ARG A 127 -6.35 -13.05 3.34
N MET A 128 -6.74 -13.32 4.59
CA MET A 128 -8.13 -13.26 5.05
C MET A 128 -8.72 -11.87 4.84
N ARG A 129 -7.99 -10.80 5.14
CA ARG A 129 -8.46 -9.44 4.84
C ARG A 129 -8.54 -9.18 3.34
N ALA A 130 -7.64 -9.72 2.53
CA ALA A 130 -7.74 -9.62 1.07
C ALA A 130 -9.02 -10.28 0.55
N ASP A 131 -9.38 -11.45 1.09
CA ASP A 131 -10.65 -12.11 0.80
C ASP A 131 -11.86 -11.30 1.27
N LEU A 132 -11.80 -10.68 2.46
CA LEU A 132 -12.85 -9.78 2.96
C LEU A 132 -13.09 -8.61 2.00
N LEU A 133 -12.02 -7.96 1.53
CA LEU A 133 -12.12 -6.84 0.58
C LEU A 133 -12.69 -7.27 -0.78
N ARG A 134 -12.40 -8.50 -1.21
CA ARG A 134 -12.88 -9.07 -2.47
C ARG A 134 -14.35 -9.50 -2.38
N LEU A 135 -14.71 -10.24 -1.34
CA LEU A 135 -16.03 -10.86 -1.16
C LEU A 135 -17.05 -9.90 -0.56
N GLY A 136 -16.62 -9.01 0.35
CA GLY A 136 -17.52 -8.13 1.10
C GLY A 136 -17.85 -6.82 0.40
N ARG A 137 -17.42 -6.62 -0.84
CA ARG A 137 -17.63 -5.37 -1.56
C ARG A 137 -19.13 -5.10 -1.77
N GLY A 138 -19.61 -4.00 -1.18
CA GLY A 138 -21.03 -3.59 -1.26
C GLY A 138 -21.87 -3.99 -0.04
N GLU A 139 -21.30 -4.72 0.93
CA GLU A 139 -21.95 -5.01 2.22
C GLU A 139 -21.36 -4.11 3.31
N GLU A 140 -22.11 -3.10 3.75
CA GLU A 140 -21.66 -2.11 4.75
C GLU A 140 -21.19 -2.75 6.07
N ALA A 141 -21.86 -3.80 6.54
CA ALA A 141 -21.46 -4.52 7.75
C ALA A 141 -20.06 -5.16 7.62
N LEU A 142 -19.72 -5.68 6.43
CA LEU A 142 -18.40 -6.24 6.15
C LEU A 142 -17.33 -5.13 6.01
N MET A 143 -17.72 -3.96 5.52
CA MET A 143 -16.83 -2.79 5.48
C MET A 143 -16.58 -2.22 6.89
N ALA A 144 -17.53 -2.35 7.82
CA ALA A 144 -17.29 -2.06 9.23
C ALA A 144 -16.25 -3.04 9.84
N LEU A 145 -16.35 -4.34 9.52
CA LEU A 145 -15.34 -5.33 9.92
C LEU A 145 -13.92 -5.01 9.36
N ASP A 146 -13.82 -4.49 8.13
CA ASP A 146 -12.53 -4.06 7.57
C ASP A 146 -11.86 -2.97 8.44
N LEU A 147 -12.63 -2.08 9.09
CA LEU A 147 -12.07 -1.05 9.96
C LEU A 147 -11.31 -1.66 11.15
N ASP A 148 -11.78 -2.78 11.70
CA ASP A 148 -11.11 -3.49 12.80
C ASP A 148 -9.82 -4.17 12.32
N PHE A 149 -9.85 -4.80 11.15
CA PHE A 149 -8.63 -5.31 10.52
C PHE A 149 -7.62 -4.18 10.28
N ARG A 150 -8.07 -3.03 9.79
CA ARG A 150 -7.20 -1.86 9.56
C ARG A 150 -6.62 -1.32 10.86
N HIS A 151 -7.42 -1.25 11.92
CA HIS A 151 -6.96 -0.83 13.23
C HIS A 151 -5.82 -1.73 13.74
N LEU A 152 -6.02 -3.05 13.70
CA LEU A 152 -5.01 -4.01 14.15
C LEU A 152 -3.77 -4.01 13.26
N PHE A 153 -3.94 -4.00 11.92
CA PHE A 153 -2.82 -4.00 10.98
C PHE A 153 -2.02 -2.71 11.03
N ALA A 154 -2.62 -1.55 11.30
CA ALA A 154 -1.88 -0.30 11.48
C ALA A 154 -0.89 -0.38 12.67
N SER A 155 -1.25 -1.10 13.73
CA SER A 155 -0.38 -1.34 14.88
C SER A 155 0.71 -2.39 14.57
N TRP A 156 0.32 -3.50 13.94
CA TRP A 156 1.23 -4.62 13.66
C TRP A 156 2.26 -4.30 12.58
N PHE A 157 1.84 -3.65 11.50
CA PHE A 157 2.70 -3.25 10.38
C PHE A 157 3.21 -1.83 10.52
N ASN A 158 3.57 -1.45 11.75
CA ASN A 158 4.13 -0.14 11.98
C ASN A 158 5.48 0.00 11.27
N ARG A 159 5.79 1.23 10.86
CA ARG A 159 7.01 1.57 10.13
C ARG A 159 8.30 1.14 10.85
N GLY A 160 8.31 1.17 12.18
CA GLY A 160 9.51 0.90 12.98
C GLY A 160 10.09 -0.50 12.79
N PHE A 161 9.27 -1.45 12.32
CA PHE A 161 9.69 -2.82 12.05
C PHE A 161 9.96 -3.12 10.58
N LEU A 162 9.69 -2.18 9.67
CA LEU A 162 9.96 -2.41 8.25
C LEU A 162 11.45 -2.36 7.97
N VAL A 163 11.95 -3.40 7.32
CA VAL A 163 13.34 -3.53 6.92
C VAL A 163 13.44 -3.35 5.41
N LEU A 164 14.16 -2.32 4.99
CA LEU A 164 14.51 -2.12 3.59
C LEU A 164 15.67 -3.05 3.21
N ARG A 165 15.51 -3.81 2.13
CA ARG A 165 16.54 -4.70 1.58
C ARG A 165 16.73 -4.42 0.09
N PRO A 166 17.97 -4.34 -0.41
CA PRO A 166 18.22 -4.36 -1.84
C PRO A 166 17.80 -5.71 -2.43
N ILE A 167 17.19 -5.68 -3.62
CA ILE A 167 16.84 -6.86 -4.40
C ILE A 167 17.72 -6.84 -5.66
N SER A 168 18.38 -7.96 -5.91
CA SER A 168 19.30 -8.15 -7.02
C SER A 168 19.15 -9.55 -7.61
N TRP A 169 19.87 -9.84 -8.69
CA TRP A 169 19.83 -11.15 -9.34
C TRP A 169 20.35 -12.29 -8.44
N GLU A 170 21.14 -11.96 -7.41
CA GLU A 170 21.64 -12.90 -6.41
C GLU A 170 20.63 -13.18 -5.28
N SER A 171 19.48 -12.50 -5.27
CA SER A 171 18.44 -12.73 -4.27
C SER A 171 17.80 -14.12 -4.42
N PRO A 172 17.27 -14.71 -3.34
CA PRO A 172 16.62 -16.02 -3.40
C PRO A 172 15.52 -16.09 -4.46
N ALA A 173 15.52 -17.15 -5.28
CA ALA A 173 14.56 -17.32 -6.37
C ALA A 173 13.10 -17.21 -5.92
N ALA A 174 12.76 -17.74 -4.74
CA ALA A 174 11.42 -17.65 -4.16
C ALA A 174 10.96 -16.20 -3.89
N ILE A 175 11.88 -15.26 -3.63
CA ILE A 175 11.56 -13.83 -3.51
C ILE A 175 11.39 -13.23 -4.91
N LEU A 176 12.27 -13.58 -5.86
CA LEU A 176 12.20 -13.10 -7.24
C LEU A 176 10.90 -13.51 -7.95
N GLU A 177 10.43 -14.74 -7.74
CA GLU A 177 9.13 -15.22 -8.23
C GLU A 177 7.98 -14.36 -7.71
N LYS A 178 8.04 -13.94 -6.44
CA LYS A 178 7.05 -13.05 -5.84
C LYS A 178 7.10 -11.65 -6.44
N ILE A 179 8.28 -11.11 -6.74
CA ILE A 179 8.40 -9.82 -7.42
C ILE A 179 7.73 -9.88 -8.80
N ILE A 180 7.92 -10.96 -9.57
CA ILE A 180 7.22 -11.17 -10.83
C ILE A 180 5.70 -11.20 -10.61
N ALA A 181 5.22 -11.98 -9.63
CA ALA A 181 3.80 -12.15 -9.36
C ALA A 181 3.12 -10.86 -8.84
N TYR A 182 3.86 -9.98 -8.17
CA TYR A 182 3.33 -8.79 -7.51
C TYR A 182 3.50 -7.49 -8.30
N GLU A 183 4.15 -7.53 -9.45
CA GLU A 183 4.37 -6.34 -10.26
C GLU A 183 3.05 -5.78 -10.82
N ALA A 184 2.62 -4.66 -10.23
CA ALA A 184 1.29 -4.10 -10.43
C ALA A 184 1.27 -2.87 -11.33
N VAL A 185 2.42 -2.32 -11.73
CA VAL A 185 2.56 -1.12 -12.57
C VAL A 185 2.87 -1.51 -14.01
N HIS A 186 3.97 -2.23 -14.24
CA HIS A 186 4.46 -2.68 -15.55
C HIS A 186 4.77 -4.18 -15.50
N ALA A 187 3.82 -5.00 -15.95
CA ALA A 187 3.90 -6.47 -15.89
C ALA A 187 5.29 -7.01 -16.27
N ILE A 188 5.76 -8.02 -15.52
CA ILE A 188 6.99 -8.75 -15.81
C ILE A 188 6.58 -10.10 -16.39
N ASP A 189 6.77 -10.27 -17.70
CA ASP A 189 6.23 -11.43 -18.41
C ASP A 189 7.14 -12.67 -18.35
N SER A 190 8.40 -12.51 -17.90
CA SER A 190 9.37 -13.60 -17.85
C SER A 190 10.52 -13.37 -16.87
N TRP A 191 11.26 -14.43 -16.57
CA TRP A 191 12.53 -14.36 -15.84
C TRP A 191 13.59 -13.52 -16.54
N ASP A 192 13.63 -13.54 -17.87
CA ASP A 192 14.53 -12.70 -18.64
C ASP A 192 14.16 -11.22 -18.51
N ASP A 193 12.86 -10.91 -18.47
CA ASP A 193 12.40 -9.56 -18.21
C ASP A 193 12.78 -9.09 -16.81
N LEU A 194 12.56 -9.91 -15.79
CA LEU A 194 13.03 -9.63 -14.43
C LEU A 194 14.55 -9.40 -14.40
N ARG A 195 15.32 -10.25 -15.07
CA ARG A 195 16.78 -10.14 -15.12
C ARG A 195 17.22 -8.80 -15.70
N ARG A 196 16.59 -8.32 -16.77
CA ARG A 196 16.89 -7.00 -17.37
C ARG A 196 16.58 -5.82 -16.45
N ARG A 197 15.66 -6.00 -15.49
CA ARG A 197 15.29 -4.98 -14.51
C ARG A 197 16.14 -5.04 -13.23
N LEU A 198 16.84 -6.14 -12.96
CA LEU A 198 17.63 -6.32 -11.74
C LEU A 198 19.14 -6.40 -11.95
N GLN A 199 19.60 -7.02 -13.03
CA GLN A 199 21.02 -7.31 -13.27
C GLN A 199 21.84 -6.09 -13.75
N PRO A 200 21.35 -5.23 -14.65
CA PRO A 200 22.15 -4.11 -15.14
C PRO A 200 22.56 -3.13 -14.05
N ALA A 201 23.78 -2.59 -14.15
CA ALA A 201 24.34 -1.68 -13.16
C ALA A 201 23.57 -0.35 -13.04
N ASP A 202 22.79 0.03 -14.05
CA ASP A 202 21.91 1.21 -14.03
C ASP A 202 20.47 0.89 -13.60
N ARG A 203 20.25 -0.28 -12.99
CA ARG A 203 18.99 -0.64 -12.34
C ARG A 203 19.24 -0.90 -10.86
N ARG A 204 18.26 -0.52 -10.05
CA ARG A 204 18.21 -0.84 -8.62
C ARG A 204 16.80 -1.27 -8.28
N CYS A 205 16.69 -2.27 -7.41
CA CYS A 205 15.41 -2.67 -6.84
C CYS A 205 15.57 -2.78 -5.33
N PHE A 206 14.53 -2.39 -4.62
CA PHE A 206 14.48 -2.48 -3.17
C PHE A 206 13.13 -3.04 -2.74
N ALA A 207 13.09 -3.78 -1.65
CA ALA A 207 11.84 -4.23 -1.05
C ALA A 207 11.83 -4.01 0.46
N PHE A 208 10.65 -3.68 0.99
CA PHE A 208 10.36 -3.58 2.40
C PHE A 208 9.78 -4.91 2.89
N PHE A 209 10.39 -5.44 3.95
CA PHE A 209 9.97 -6.67 4.62
C PHE A 209 9.52 -6.37 6.04
N HIS A 210 8.65 -7.22 6.57
CA HIS A 210 8.24 -7.19 7.96
C HIS A 210 8.68 -8.47 8.67
N PRO A 211 9.17 -8.43 9.92
CA PRO A 211 9.66 -9.62 10.63
C PRO A 211 8.63 -10.74 10.78
N ALA A 212 7.34 -10.39 10.86
CA ALA A 212 6.25 -11.37 10.91
C ALA A 212 5.92 -12.02 9.56
N MET A 213 6.42 -11.47 8.45
CA MET A 213 6.25 -11.99 7.09
C MET A 213 7.60 -11.99 6.35
N PRO A 214 8.54 -12.84 6.81
CA PRO A 214 9.96 -12.70 6.51
C PRO A 214 10.33 -12.87 5.03
N ASP A 215 9.60 -13.75 4.36
CA ASP A 215 9.80 -14.12 2.96
C ASP A 215 8.82 -13.38 2.02
N GLU A 216 8.06 -12.42 2.55
CA GLU A 216 7.09 -11.64 1.78
C GLU A 216 7.55 -10.20 1.61
N PRO A 217 7.88 -9.76 0.38
CA PRO A 217 7.98 -8.34 0.12
C PRO A 217 6.60 -7.73 0.36
N LEU A 218 6.54 -6.65 1.14
CA LEU A 218 5.29 -5.90 1.35
C LEU A 218 5.15 -4.80 0.31
N ILE A 219 6.25 -4.13 0.04
CA ILE A 219 6.37 -3.11 -1.00
C ILE A 219 7.69 -3.35 -1.70
N PHE A 220 7.73 -3.27 -3.02
CA PHE A 220 8.99 -3.13 -3.72
C PHE A 220 8.99 -1.90 -4.63
N VAL A 221 10.20 -1.46 -4.93
CA VAL A 221 10.50 -0.22 -5.62
C VAL A 221 11.56 -0.51 -6.67
N GLU A 222 11.24 -0.25 -7.93
CA GLU A 222 12.19 -0.34 -9.04
C GLU A 222 12.66 1.06 -9.46
N VAL A 223 13.97 1.17 -9.69
CA VAL A 223 14.65 2.42 -9.98
C VAL A 223 15.56 2.28 -11.20
N ALA A 224 15.42 3.19 -12.15
CA ALA A 224 16.31 3.35 -13.28
C ALA A 224 17.24 4.55 -13.06
N LEU A 225 18.55 4.30 -13.14
CA LEU A 225 19.58 5.32 -13.04
C LEU A 225 19.84 5.89 -14.46
N THR A 226 19.67 7.19 -14.62
CA THR A 226 19.79 7.87 -15.93
C THR A 226 20.52 9.21 -15.82
N GLN A 227 20.74 9.83 -16.97
CA GLN A 227 21.07 11.25 -17.08
C GLN A 227 19.80 12.01 -17.43
N GLY A 228 19.31 12.82 -16.51
CA GLY A 228 18.05 13.54 -16.61
C GLY A 228 16.79 12.73 -16.28
N VAL A 229 15.67 13.44 -16.19
CA VAL A 229 14.35 12.90 -15.83
C VAL A 229 13.75 12.10 -16.98
N ALA A 230 13.28 10.89 -16.69
CA ALA A 230 12.60 10.05 -17.68
C ALA A 230 11.15 10.51 -17.93
N THR A 231 10.75 10.48 -19.20
CA THR A 231 9.43 10.92 -19.66
C THR A 231 8.61 9.80 -20.32
N SER A 232 9.20 8.63 -20.57
CA SER A 232 8.53 7.47 -21.18
C SER A 232 8.96 6.17 -20.51
N VAL A 233 7.97 5.34 -20.14
CA VAL A 233 8.26 4.02 -19.56
C VAL A 233 8.75 3.04 -20.62
N GLN A 234 8.24 3.13 -21.86
CA GLN A 234 8.72 2.30 -22.97
C GLN A 234 10.22 2.52 -23.21
N ALA A 235 10.68 3.77 -23.16
CA ALA A 235 12.11 4.07 -23.28
C ALA A 235 12.95 3.51 -22.11
N LEU A 236 12.40 3.47 -20.89
CA LEU A 236 13.08 2.88 -19.73
C LEU A 236 13.15 1.36 -19.80
N LEU A 237 12.14 0.70 -20.37
CA LEU A 237 12.01 -0.75 -20.44
C LEU A 237 12.51 -1.36 -21.77
N ALA A 238 12.93 -0.52 -22.73
CA ALA A 238 13.43 -0.96 -24.03
C ALA A 238 14.61 -1.94 -23.89
N GLU A 239 14.55 -3.05 -24.63
CA GLU A 239 15.57 -4.12 -24.58
C GLU A 239 16.89 -3.71 -25.21
N ASP A 240 16.85 -2.84 -26.23
CA ASP A 240 17.99 -2.36 -27.01
C ASP A 240 18.62 -1.08 -26.45
N ARG A 241 18.26 -0.69 -25.22
CA ARG A 241 18.80 0.51 -24.57
C ARG A 241 20.30 0.39 -24.32
N THR A 242 21.03 1.50 -24.50
CA THR A 242 22.44 1.56 -24.11
C THR A 242 22.59 1.46 -22.59
N LEU A 243 23.22 0.39 -22.11
CA LEU A 243 23.56 0.24 -20.70
C LEU A 243 24.56 1.32 -20.29
N ARG A 244 24.35 1.92 -19.12
CA ARG A 244 25.23 2.93 -18.56
C ARG A 244 25.84 2.45 -17.25
N ALA A 245 27.01 2.99 -16.94
CA ALA A 245 27.61 2.79 -15.64
C ALA A 245 26.84 3.62 -14.59
N ALA A 246 26.66 3.06 -13.40
CA ALA A 246 25.85 3.67 -12.33
C ALA A 246 26.41 5.04 -11.88
N ASP A 247 27.72 5.22 -11.96
CA ASP A 247 28.45 6.43 -11.57
C ASP A 247 28.29 7.59 -12.57
N GLN A 248 27.81 7.32 -13.79
CA GLN A 248 27.52 8.33 -14.80
C GLN A 248 26.10 8.91 -14.68
N ALA A 249 25.26 8.33 -13.83
CA ALA A 249 23.89 8.78 -13.62
C ALA A 249 23.83 9.99 -12.68
N ASP A 250 22.94 10.94 -12.99
CA ASP A 250 22.62 12.08 -12.13
C ASP A 250 21.19 12.01 -11.56
N THR A 251 20.37 11.08 -12.07
CA THR A 251 18.95 10.99 -11.78
C THR A 251 18.55 9.54 -11.45
N ALA A 252 17.82 9.36 -10.36
CA ALA A 252 17.15 8.13 -9.99
C ALA A 252 15.65 8.24 -10.32
N ASN A 253 15.20 7.44 -11.30
CA ASN A 253 13.81 7.39 -11.74
C ASN A 253 13.09 6.20 -11.10
N PHE A 254 12.24 6.46 -10.13
CA PHE A 254 11.34 5.47 -9.51
C PHE A 254 10.19 5.17 -10.46
N TYR A 255 10.30 4.12 -11.27
CA TYR A 255 9.34 3.82 -12.34
C TYR A 255 8.32 2.74 -11.96
N SER A 256 8.57 1.96 -10.91
CA SER A 256 7.57 1.05 -10.34
C SER A 256 7.63 1.06 -8.81
N ILE A 257 6.46 1.19 -8.17
CA ILE A 257 6.27 1.03 -6.73
C ILE A 257 5.01 0.18 -6.55
N SER A 258 5.19 -1.04 -6.07
CA SER A 258 4.13 -2.03 -6.00
C SER A 258 3.86 -2.42 -4.55
N ASN A 259 2.61 -2.29 -4.10
CA ASN A 259 2.15 -2.93 -2.86
C ASN A 259 1.83 -4.39 -3.19
N CYS A 260 2.57 -5.30 -2.60
CA CYS A 260 2.54 -6.72 -2.91
C CYS A 260 1.35 -7.44 -2.28
N GLN A 261 0.79 -6.87 -1.21
CA GLN A 261 -0.20 -7.54 -0.37
C GLN A 261 -1.54 -6.79 -0.47
N ALA A 262 -2.49 -7.36 -1.22
CA ALA A 262 -3.83 -6.79 -1.34
C ALA A 262 -4.52 -6.61 0.02
N GLY A 263 -4.26 -7.53 0.95
CA GLY A 263 -4.71 -7.45 2.35
C GLY A 263 -4.06 -6.33 3.17
N LEU A 264 -3.06 -5.62 2.65
CA LEU A 264 -2.49 -4.42 3.27
C LEU A 264 -2.92 -3.14 2.55
N ALA A 265 -3.91 -3.22 1.64
CA ALA A 265 -4.49 -2.05 1.01
C ALA A 265 -5.03 -1.06 2.06
N GLY A 266 -4.59 0.21 1.96
CA GLY A 266 -4.98 1.27 2.88
C GLY A 266 -4.30 1.24 4.26
N ILE A 267 -3.35 0.32 4.49
CA ILE A 267 -2.47 0.34 5.66
C ILE A 267 -1.28 1.23 5.34
N SER A 268 -1.05 2.25 6.18
CA SER A 268 0.12 3.12 6.03
C SER A 268 1.34 2.46 6.65
N PHE A 269 2.38 2.30 5.84
CA PHE A 269 3.73 1.89 6.26
C PHE A 269 4.60 3.09 6.65
N GLY A 270 3.98 4.25 6.86
CA GLY A 270 4.61 5.53 7.12
C GLY A 270 4.99 6.31 5.86
N ASN A 271 5.21 7.61 6.04
CA ASN A 271 5.29 8.61 4.98
C ASN A 271 6.72 8.97 4.57
N SER A 272 7.65 8.02 4.53
CA SER A 272 9.01 8.29 4.05
C SER A 272 9.71 7.07 3.47
N LEU A 273 8.95 6.13 2.91
CA LEU A 273 9.52 4.94 2.26
C LEU A 273 10.47 5.34 1.14
N ILE A 274 10.00 6.21 0.25
CA ILE A 274 10.79 6.67 -0.90
C ILE A 274 11.94 7.59 -0.47
N LYS A 275 11.75 8.36 0.61
CA LYS A 275 12.84 9.16 1.21
C LYS A 275 14.00 8.26 1.66
N GLN A 276 13.71 7.11 2.28
CA GLN A 276 14.74 6.17 2.70
C GLN A 276 15.51 5.61 1.50
N VAL A 277 14.79 5.14 0.47
CA VAL A 277 15.43 4.62 -0.75
C VAL A 277 16.27 5.70 -1.45
N ALA A 278 15.76 6.92 -1.55
CA ALA A 278 16.48 8.05 -2.14
C ALA A 278 17.74 8.43 -1.32
N ALA A 279 17.65 8.42 0.01
CA ALA A 279 18.80 8.67 0.89
C ALA A 279 19.88 7.59 0.74
N ASP A 280 19.50 6.32 0.74
CA ASP A 280 20.41 5.19 0.56
C ASP A 280 21.11 5.26 -0.82
N LEU A 281 20.35 5.59 -1.87
CA LEU A 281 20.89 5.82 -3.22
C LEU A 281 21.85 7.01 -3.26
N SER A 282 21.50 8.14 -2.64
CA SER A 282 22.36 9.33 -2.57
C SER A 282 23.68 9.05 -1.86
N GLN A 283 23.64 8.25 -0.79
CA GLN A 283 24.85 7.84 -0.06
C GLN A 283 25.71 6.88 -0.89
N ALA A 284 25.09 5.91 -1.57
CA ALA A 284 25.80 4.92 -2.37
C ALA A 284 26.35 5.48 -3.69
N LEU A 285 25.66 6.46 -4.28
CA LEU A 285 25.99 7.08 -5.56
C LEU A 285 25.91 8.61 -5.43
N PRO A 286 26.99 9.27 -4.94
CA PRO A 286 27.01 10.71 -4.71
C PRO A 286 26.79 11.58 -5.96
N GLY A 287 26.93 11.00 -7.16
CA GLY A 287 26.62 11.65 -8.44
C GLY A 287 25.12 11.92 -8.65
N LEU A 288 24.24 11.22 -7.93
CA LEU A 288 22.79 11.39 -8.03
C LEU A 288 22.35 12.69 -7.35
N LYS A 289 21.74 13.58 -8.14
CA LYS A 289 21.24 14.89 -7.72
C LYS A 289 19.72 14.98 -7.76
N THR A 290 19.07 14.16 -8.58
CA THR A 290 17.63 14.21 -8.81
C THR A 290 16.98 12.86 -8.49
N PHE A 291 15.94 12.91 -7.66
CA PHE A 291 15.15 11.74 -7.26
C PHE A 291 13.71 11.97 -7.67
N VAL A 292 13.27 11.25 -8.70
CA VAL A 292 12.01 11.55 -9.39
C VAL A 292 11.28 10.26 -9.74
N THR A 293 9.97 10.26 -9.71
CA THR A 293 9.20 9.09 -10.16
C THR A 293 8.79 9.23 -11.62
N LEU A 294 8.42 8.13 -12.26
CA LEU A 294 7.58 8.16 -13.46
C LEU A 294 6.34 7.32 -13.14
N SER A 295 5.25 7.99 -12.77
CA SER A 295 4.10 7.37 -12.11
C SER A 295 2.83 7.37 -12.96
N PRO A 296 1.98 6.34 -12.87
CA PRO A 296 0.71 6.28 -13.58
C PRO A 296 -0.34 7.21 -12.95
N MET A 297 -1.42 7.48 -13.71
CA MET A 297 -2.56 8.30 -13.27
C MET A 297 -3.88 7.53 -13.42
N PRO A 298 -4.11 6.45 -12.65
CA PRO A 298 -5.11 5.42 -12.92
C PRO A 298 -6.57 5.90 -13.01
N GLY A 299 -6.90 7.04 -12.40
CA GLY A 299 -8.27 7.60 -12.40
C GLY A 299 -8.52 8.69 -13.43
N PHE A 300 -7.50 9.10 -14.19
CA PHE A 300 -7.58 10.31 -15.02
C PHE A 300 -8.59 10.19 -16.16
N ARG A 301 -8.60 9.06 -16.90
CA ARG A 301 -9.58 8.85 -17.98
C ARG A 301 -11.02 8.90 -17.48
N ARG A 302 -11.29 8.24 -16.35
CA ARG A 302 -12.63 8.26 -15.75
C ARG A 302 -13.02 9.68 -15.37
N TRP A 303 -12.11 10.41 -14.74
CA TRP A 303 -12.35 11.80 -14.36
C TRP A 303 -12.66 12.69 -15.59
N LEU A 304 -11.92 12.55 -16.70
CA LEU A 304 -12.23 13.26 -17.94
C LEU A 304 -13.65 12.97 -18.44
N ALA A 305 -14.04 11.69 -18.47
CA ALA A 305 -15.39 11.29 -18.87
C ALA A 305 -16.47 11.87 -17.92
N ASP A 306 -16.21 11.88 -16.61
CA ASP A 306 -17.10 12.51 -15.62
C ASP A 306 -17.22 14.03 -15.80
N GLN A 307 -16.24 14.68 -16.46
CA GLN A 307 -16.30 16.09 -16.86
C GLN A 307 -16.90 16.30 -18.26
N GLY A 308 -17.30 15.23 -18.98
CA GLY A 308 -17.79 15.32 -20.35
C GLY A 308 -16.73 15.67 -21.39
N LEU A 309 -15.45 15.42 -21.09
CA LEU A 309 -14.32 15.72 -21.98
C LEU A 309 -13.80 14.45 -22.65
N ASP A 310 -13.58 14.49 -23.96
CA ASP A 310 -12.97 13.39 -24.72
C ASP A 310 -11.48 13.67 -25.01
N ARG A 311 -10.67 12.61 -24.99
CA ARG A 311 -9.25 12.68 -25.36
C ARG A 311 -9.07 13.03 -26.84
N ASP A 312 -9.95 12.58 -27.72
CA ASP A 312 -9.76 12.78 -29.16
C ASP A 312 -9.93 14.26 -29.57
N ASP A 313 -10.60 15.05 -28.74
CA ASP A 313 -10.85 16.49 -28.95
C ASP A 313 -9.77 17.40 -28.34
N MET A 314 -8.72 16.84 -27.74
CA MET A 314 -7.69 17.62 -27.05
C MET A 314 -6.27 17.44 -27.61
N THR A 315 -5.50 18.52 -27.62
CA THR A 315 -4.06 18.49 -27.87
C THR A 315 -3.30 17.88 -26.68
N GLU A 316 -2.05 17.46 -26.89
CA GLU A 316 -1.19 17.01 -25.77
C GLU A 316 -0.97 18.09 -24.70
N THR A 317 -0.97 19.37 -25.09
CA THR A 317 -0.87 20.48 -24.16
C THR A 317 -2.14 20.59 -23.29
N GLN A 318 -3.32 20.50 -23.89
CA GLN A 318 -4.59 20.47 -23.15
C GLN A 318 -4.68 19.25 -22.23
N GLN A 319 -4.24 18.07 -22.70
CA GLN A 319 -4.17 16.86 -21.86
C GLN A 319 -3.30 17.07 -20.62
N ARG A 320 -2.12 17.69 -20.76
CA ARG A 320 -1.23 18.02 -19.64
C ARG A 320 -1.82 19.07 -18.70
N GLN A 321 -2.49 20.09 -19.24
CA GLN A 321 -3.20 21.11 -18.47
C GLN A 321 -4.29 20.46 -17.58
N LEU A 322 -5.18 19.67 -18.19
CA LEU A 322 -6.23 18.94 -17.48
C LEU A 322 -5.65 17.92 -16.48
N GLY A 323 -4.55 17.24 -16.84
CA GLY A 323 -3.82 16.37 -15.92
C GLY A 323 -3.27 17.10 -14.71
N ALA A 324 -2.68 18.28 -14.88
CA ALA A 324 -2.19 19.11 -13.78
C ALA A 324 -3.34 19.58 -12.88
N HIS A 325 -4.49 19.98 -13.46
CA HIS A 325 -5.69 20.31 -12.71
C HIS A 325 -6.23 19.12 -11.92
N TYR A 326 -6.35 17.96 -12.56
CA TYR A 326 -6.79 16.72 -11.91
C TYR A 326 -5.94 16.38 -10.68
N LEU A 327 -4.61 16.44 -10.80
CA LEU A 327 -3.71 16.09 -9.69
C LEU A 327 -3.72 17.12 -8.55
N THR A 328 -3.94 18.40 -8.87
CA THR A 328 -3.74 19.50 -7.89
C THR A 328 -5.03 20.11 -7.34
N ARG A 329 -6.17 19.93 -8.03
CA ARG A 329 -7.47 20.54 -7.70
C ARG A 329 -8.60 19.54 -7.55
N ALA A 330 -8.63 18.44 -8.29
CA ALA A 330 -9.69 17.44 -8.09
C ALA A 330 -9.51 16.76 -6.73
N LYS A 331 -10.52 16.91 -5.85
CA LYS A 331 -10.53 16.37 -4.49
C LYS A 331 -11.66 15.38 -4.28
N ARG A 332 -11.48 14.45 -3.34
CA ARG A 332 -12.55 13.62 -2.77
C ARG A 332 -13.35 14.43 -1.74
N GLY A 333 -14.46 13.87 -1.25
CA GLY A 333 -15.28 14.50 -0.21
C GLY A 333 -14.56 14.73 1.12
N ASP A 334 -13.45 14.05 1.36
CA ASP A 334 -12.56 14.24 2.53
C ASP A 334 -11.44 15.27 2.29
N GLY A 335 -11.48 16.01 1.17
CA GLY A 335 -10.50 17.04 0.81
C GLY A 335 -9.16 16.52 0.28
N GLN A 336 -8.93 15.22 0.29
CA GLN A 336 -7.72 14.60 -0.25
C GLN A 336 -7.72 14.62 -1.80
N PRO A 337 -6.54 14.68 -2.46
CA PRO A 337 -6.44 14.52 -3.91
C PRO A 337 -7.21 13.30 -4.43
N LEU A 338 -7.89 13.47 -5.57
CA LEU A 338 -8.72 12.42 -6.14
C LEU A 338 -7.89 11.20 -6.59
N ASP A 339 -6.73 11.47 -7.19
CA ASP A 339 -5.81 10.43 -7.65
C ASP A 339 -5.14 9.70 -6.46
N PRO A 340 -5.20 8.36 -6.39
CA PRO A 340 -4.58 7.59 -5.32
C PRO A 340 -3.04 7.65 -5.33
N VAL A 341 -2.42 7.75 -6.51
CA VAL A 341 -0.96 7.78 -6.66
C VAL A 341 -0.42 9.15 -6.22
N ALA A 342 -1.14 10.23 -6.52
CA ALA A 342 -0.87 11.56 -6.01
C ALA A 342 -0.92 11.60 -4.49
N ARG A 343 -1.97 11.04 -3.87
CA ARG A 343 -2.06 10.94 -2.40
C ARG A 343 -0.86 10.23 -1.79
N PHE A 344 -0.42 9.14 -2.42
CA PHE A 344 0.75 8.39 -1.97
C PHE A 344 2.04 9.23 -2.04
N HIS A 345 2.34 9.84 -3.18
CA HIS A 345 3.60 10.59 -3.34
C HIS A 345 3.63 11.91 -2.56
N LEU A 346 2.54 12.67 -2.57
CA LEU A 346 2.39 13.89 -1.76
C LEU A 346 2.41 13.55 -0.26
N GLY A 347 1.76 12.45 0.13
CA GLY A 347 1.86 11.90 1.47
C GLY A 347 3.29 11.57 1.87
N ASN A 348 4.14 11.13 0.94
CA ASN A 348 5.58 10.91 1.16
C ASN A 348 6.45 12.18 0.98
N GLY A 349 5.84 13.36 0.85
CA GLY A 349 6.52 14.66 0.77
C GLY A 349 7.10 15.02 -0.60
N ALA A 350 6.72 14.30 -1.66
CA ALA A 350 7.07 14.71 -3.02
C ALA A 350 6.28 15.95 -3.46
N LEU A 351 6.69 16.54 -4.57
CA LEU A 351 5.91 17.56 -5.29
C LEU A 351 5.55 17.08 -6.69
N VAL A 352 4.43 17.55 -7.24
CA VAL A 352 4.07 17.32 -8.64
C VAL A 352 5.05 18.09 -9.53
N HIS A 353 5.87 17.39 -10.30
CA HIS A 353 7.03 17.98 -10.98
C HIS A 353 6.76 18.30 -12.46
N ALA A 354 6.31 17.31 -13.23
CA ALA A 354 6.07 17.42 -14.67
C ALA A 354 5.00 16.42 -15.13
N LEU A 355 4.30 16.73 -16.23
CA LEU A 355 3.30 15.87 -16.86
C LEU A 355 3.79 15.44 -18.25
N ASN A 356 3.75 14.14 -18.51
CA ASN A 356 4.33 13.52 -19.71
C ASN A 356 3.22 12.87 -20.55
N ALA A 357 2.87 13.50 -21.68
CA ALA A 357 1.94 12.92 -22.65
C ALA A 357 2.64 11.81 -23.45
N GLY A 358 1.90 10.76 -23.81
CA GLY A 358 2.45 9.62 -24.56
C GLY A 358 3.52 8.82 -23.79
N ALA A 359 3.56 8.97 -22.47
CA ALA A 359 4.58 8.39 -21.60
C ALA A 359 4.39 6.90 -21.34
N ASP A 360 3.15 6.42 -21.35
CA ASP A 360 2.80 5.00 -21.29
C ASP A 360 1.81 4.63 -22.40
N THR A 361 2.34 4.13 -23.51
CA THR A 361 1.55 3.70 -24.67
C THR A 361 1.01 2.26 -24.54
N SER A 362 1.21 1.61 -23.38
CA SER A 362 0.66 0.27 -23.15
C SER A 362 -0.88 0.30 -23.15
N PRO A 363 -1.56 -0.83 -23.45
CA PRO A 363 -3.02 -0.92 -23.35
C PRO A 363 -3.56 -0.48 -21.98
N LYS A 364 -2.80 -0.75 -20.91
CA LYS A 364 -3.14 -0.35 -19.55
C LYS A 364 -3.01 1.17 -19.35
N GLY A 365 -1.90 1.77 -19.74
CA GLY A 365 -1.67 3.21 -19.66
C GLY A 365 -2.71 4.01 -20.45
N LEU A 366 -3.05 3.55 -21.66
CA LEU A 366 -4.12 4.12 -22.47
C LEU A 366 -5.49 4.00 -21.78
N LYS A 367 -5.80 2.84 -21.20
CA LYS A 367 -7.07 2.62 -20.49
C LYS A 367 -7.18 3.45 -19.20
N GLN A 368 -6.06 3.77 -18.55
CA GLN A 368 -6.02 4.48 -17.28
C GLN A 368 -6.02 6.01 -17.42
N SER A 369 -5.20 6.53 -18.33
CA SER A 369 -4.92 7.97 -18.41
C SER A 369 -4.68 8.48 -19.84
N HIS A 370 -5.06 7.70 -20.86
CA HIS A 370 -4.72 8.01 -22.25
C HIS A 370 -3.21 8.21 -22.45
N GLY A 371 -2.41 7.38 -21.77
CA GLY A 371 -0.95 7.40 -21.82
C GLY A 371 -0.27 8.59 -21.13
N LEU A 372 -1.02 9.42 -20.39
CA LEU A 372 -0.45 10.48 -19.57
C LEU A 372 0.18 9.88 -18.30
N MET A 373 1.42 10.25 -18.01
CA MET A 373 2.09 9.96 -16.73
C MET A 373 2.56 11.25 -16.06
N VAL A 374 2.95 11.14 -14.79
CA VAL A 374 3.43 12.25 -13.98
C VAL A 374 4.78 11.93 -13.37
N ASN A 375 5.65 12.92 -13.31
CA ASN A 375 6.83 12.88 -12.47
C ASN A 375 6.53 13.51 -11.10
N TYR A 376 6.81 12.79 -10.01
CA TYR A 376 6.88 13.36 -8.66
C TYR A 376 8.33 13.54 -8.24
N LEU A 377 8.72 14.76 -7.85
CA LEU A 377 10.09 15.05 -7.42
C LEU A 377 10.21 14.95 -5.90
N TYR A 378 11.22 14.20 -5.45
CA TYR A 378 11.64 14.09 -4.06
C TYR A 378 12.85 14.99 -3.80
N ASP A 379 12.59 16.27 -3.51
CA ASP A 379 13.61 17.18 -3.02
C ASP A 379 13.94 16.85 -1.55
N LEU A 380 15.05 16.14 -1.32
CA LEU A 380 15.44 15.63 0.00
C LEU A 380 15.48 16.71 1.09
N ALA A 381 15.78 17.98 0.73
CA ALA A 381 15.79 19.09 1.68
C ALA A 381 14.38 19.57 2.06
N ARG A 382 13.39 19.35 1.19
CA ARG A 382 12.01 19.84 1.34
C ARG A 382 10.99 18.75 1.64
N VAL A 383 11.35 17.45 1.52
CA VAL A 383 10.43 16.32 1.75
C VAL A 383 9.66 16.46 3.08
N SER A 384 10.36 16.75 4.19
CA SER A 384 9.70 16.87 5.50
C SER A 384 8.70 18.04 5.54
N GLN A 385 9.09 19.20 5.00
CA GLN A 385 8.21 20.38 4.96
C GLN A 385 6.98 20.14 4.08
N ASN A 386 7.16 19.55 2.90
CA ASN A 386 6.06 19.23 1.99
C ASN A 386 5.10 18.22 2.63
N HIS A 387 5.64 17.20 3.29
CA HIS A 387 4.86 16.21 4.03
C HIS A 387 3.99 16.86 5.11
N GLU A 388 4.56 17.72 5.94
CA GLU A 388 3.84 18.41 7.03
C GLU A 388 2.72 19.31 6.49
N ARG A 389 2.99 20.09 5.44
CA ARG A 389 1.97 20.95 4.80
C ARG A 389 0.84 20.13 4.19
N PHE A 390 1.16 19.03 3.52
CA PHE A 390 0.15 18.14 2.96
C PHE A 390 -0.69 17.46 4.06
N ALA A 391 -0.05 16.97 5.12
CA ALA A 391 -0.73 16.35 6.25
C ALA A 391 -1.65 17.33 6.99
N ALA A 392 -1.19 18.56 7.25
CA ALA A 392 -1.93 19.55 8.02
C ALA A 392 -3.03 20.26 7.22
N ALA A 393 -2.75 20.62 5.96
CA ALA A 393 -3.60 21.53 5.19
C ALA A 393 -4.00 20.98 3.81
N GLN A 394 -3.61 19.74 3.46
CA GLN A 394 -3.83 19.16 2.13
C GLN A 394 -3.24 20.01 0.98
N GLU A 395 -2.22 20.83 1.31
CA GLU A 395 -1.52 21.68 0.36
C GLU A 395 -0.70 20.82 -0.61
N VAL A 396 -0.98 20.97 -1.91
CA VAL A 396 -0.27 20.22 -2.96
C VAL A 396 0.96 21.00 -3.40
N ALA A 397 2.15 20.50 -3.05
CA ALA A 397 3.40 21.03 -3.57
C ALA A 397 3.52 20.72 -5.08
N MET A 398 3.89 21.72 -5.88
CA MET A 398 4.01 21.61 -7.33
C MET A 398 5.10 22.52 -7.90
N SER A 399 5.68 22.15 -9.04
CA SER A 399 6.66 22.96 -9.78
C SER A 399 6.03 24.21 -10.40
N GLY A 400 6.87 25.13 -10.90
CA GLY A 400 6.40 26.31 -11.63
C GLY A 400 5.67 25.95 -12.93
N GLU A 401 6.16 24.94 -13.65
CA GLU A 401 5.54 24.43 -14.88
C GLU A 401 4.13 23.88 -14.60
N VAL A 402 4.00 23.01 -13.59
CA VAL A 402 2.70 22.41 -13.23
C VAL A 402 1.71 23.47 -12.76
N ARG A 403 2.19 24.51 -12.07
CA ARG A 403 1.35 25.66 -11.69
C ARG A 403 0.80 26.38 -12.92
N GLY A 404 1.66 26.64 -13.92
CA GLY A 404 1.24 27.24 -15.19
C GLY A 404 0.20 26.39 -15.94
N LEU A 405 0.44 25.08 -16.02
CA LEU A 405 -0.52 24.12 -16.61
C LEU A 405 -1.87 24.11 -15.88
N THR A 406 -1.83 24.13 -14.54
CA THR A 406 -3.05 24.14 -13.71
C THR A 406 -3.87 25.40 -13.93
N SER A 407 -3.23 26.58 -13.92
CA SER A 407 -3.94 27.85 -14.14
C SER A 407 -4.52 27.95 -15.55
N ALA A 408 -3.83 27.45 -16.58
CA ALA A 408 -4.36 27.42 -17.94
C ALA A 408 -5.61 26.51 -18.05
N ALA A 409 -5.60 25.35 -17.39
CA ALA A 409 -6.77 24.46 -17.34
C ALA A 409 -7.96 25.11 -16.63
N GLU A 410 -7.73 25.81 -15.51
CA GLU A 410 -8.77 26.49 -14.74
C GLU A 410 -9.45 27.59 -15.56
N SER A 411 -8.70 28.34 -16.37
CA SER A 411 -9.28 29.32 -17.29
C SER A 411 -10.15 28.67 -18.36
N ALA A 412 -9.63 27.62 -19.01
CA ALA A 412 -10.36 26.91 -20.06
C ALA A 412 -11.65 26.26 -19.56
N LEU A 413 -11.64 25.66 -18.36
CA LEU A 413 -12.83 25.03 -17.78
C LEU A 413 -13.92 26.05 -17.42
N LYS A 414 -13.54 27.25 -16.96
CA LYS A 414 -14.50 28.33 -16.66
C LYS A 414 -15.20 28.85 -17.91
N GLU A 415 -14.47 29.05 -19.00
CA GLU A 415 -15.01 29.52 -20.28
C GLU A 415 -16.07 28.58 -20.89
N THR A 416 -16.04 27.28 -20.56
CA THR A 416 -17.05 26.29 -20.98
C THR A 416 -18.29 26.23 -20.08
N THR A 417 -18.28 26.90 -18.92
CA THR A 417 -19.40 26.85 -17.95
C THR A 417 -20.26 28.12 -17.99
N GLU A 418 -19.78 29.17 -18.68
CA GLU A 418 -20.53 30.38 -19.04
C GLU A 418 -21.14 30.22 -20.44
#